data_AF-A0A1F2TN26-F1
#
_entry.id   AF-A0A1F2TN26-F1
#
_cell.length_a   1.000
_cell.length_b   1.000
_cell.length_c   1.000
_cell.angle_alpha   90.00
_cell.angle_beta   90.00
_cell.angle_gamma   90.00
#
_symmetry.space_group_name_H-M   'P 1'
#
loop_
_entity.id
_entity.type
_entity.pdbx_description
1 polymer ?
#
loop_
_entity_poly.entity_id
_entity_poly.type
_entity_poly.pdbx_seq_one_letter_code
_entity_poly.pdbx_strand_id
1 'polypeptide(L)'
;MTELKLLSVDEKLAEIRRLYFQTTRQTIQRDLERALGLLKSMSTEEQRERATVYMEGLAEMNKDWLRSAGRKKGKGARAKGKGQRA
;
A
#
# COMPACT_ATOMS: atom_id res chain seq x y z
N MET A 1 7.46 6.23 -22.57
CA MET A 1 6.39 6.83 -21.76
C MET A 1 5.17 7.05 -22.64
N THR A 2 4.27 6.06 -22.84
CA THR A 2 2.96 6.22 -23.53
C THR A 2 2.19 4.88 -23.65
N GLU A 3 1.74 4.28 -22.55
CA GLU A 3 0.77 3.14 -22.64
C GLU A 3 -0.44 3.25 -21.71
N LEU A 4 -0.50 4.26 -20.84
CA LEU A 4 -1.67 4.47 -19.97
C LEU A 4 -2.87 5.12 -20.68
N LYS A 5 -2.72 5.49 -21.96
CA LYS A 5 -3.69 6.31 -22.71
C LYS A 5 -4.68 5.50 -23.56
N LEU A 6 -4.53 4.17 -23.61
CA LEU A 6 -5.40 3.27 -24.39
C LEU A 6 -6.33 2.39 -23.54
N LEU A 7 -6.11 2.32 -22.23
CA LEU A 7 -7.00 1.59 -21.33
C LEU A 7 -8.27 2.43 -21.09
N SER A 8 -9.41 1.81 -21.35
CA SER A 8 -10.71 2.29 -20.89
C SER A 8 -10.71 2.43 -19.36
N VAL A 9 -11.66 3.21 -18.87
CA VAL A 9 -11.84 3.46 -17.44
C VAL A 9 -12.00 2.15 -16.65
N ASP A 10 -12.81 1.23 -17.18
CA ASP A 10 -13.06 -0.06 -16.55
C ASP A 10 -11.79 -0.92 -16.52
N GLU A 11 -10.94 -0.85 -17.55
CA GLU A 11 -9.64 -1.53 -17.56
C GLU A 11 -8.68 -0.94 -16.52
N LYS A 12 -8.68 0.39 -16.33
CA LYS A 12 -7.88 1.02 -15.27
C LYS A 12 -8.35 0.58 -13.88
N LEU A 13 -9.67 0.50 -13.66
CA LEU A 13 -10.23 0.00 -12.41
C LEU A 13 -9.91 -1.49 -12.21
N ALA A 14 -10.03 -2.29 -13.26
CA ALA A 14 -9.68 -3.70 -13.24
C ALA A 14 -8.20 -3.92 -12.92
N GLU A 15 -7.31 -3.06 -13.43
CA GLU A 15 -5.87 -3.11 -13.12
C GLU A 15 -5.60 -2.71 -11.66
N ILE A 16 -6.24 -1.65 -11.13
CA ILE A 16 -6.14 -1.30 -9.71
C ILE A 16 -6.62 -2.46 -8.82
N ARG A 17 -7.74 -3.08 -9.20
CA ARG A 17 -8.28 -4.27 -8.52
C ARG A 17 -7.30 -5.44 -8.59
N ARG A 18 -6.69 -5.68 -9.75
CA ARG A 18 -5.69 -6.73 -9.94
C ARG A 18 -4.47 -6.51 -9.03
N LEU A 19 -3.97 -5.27 -8.96
CA LEU A 19 -2.87 -4.90 -8.07
C LEU A 19 -3.24 -5.17 -6.61
N TYR A 20 -4.46 -4.83 -6.18
CA TYR A 20 -4.93 -5.15 -4.83
C TYR A 20 -4.85 -6.64 -4.49
N PHE A 21 -5.29 -7.54 -5.37
CA PHE A 21 -5.26 -8.98 -5.11
C PHE A 21 -3.88 -9.63 -5.31
N GLN A 22 -3.02 -9.06 -6.15
CA GLN A 22 -1.70 -9.62 -6.45
C GLN A 22 -0.56 -9.02 -5.62
N THR A 23 -0.80 -7.90 -4.93
CA THR A 23 0.27 -7.21 -4.22
C THR A 23 0.86 -8.08 -3.12
N THR A 24 2.16 -7.94 -2.92
CA THR A 24 2.90 -8.65 -1.87
C THR A 24 3.72 -7.67 -1.07
N ARG A 25 4.21 -8.10 0.09
CA ARG A 25 5.09 -7.29 0.93
C ARG A 25 6.33 -6.76 0.20
N GLN A 26 6.80 -7.46 -0.83
CA GLN A 26 7.97 -7.06 -1.61
C GLN A 26 7.61 -6.05 -2.71
N THR A 27 6.37 -6.08 -3.22
CA THR A 27 5.97 -5.30 -4.40
C THR A 27 5.08 -4.11 -4.07
N ILE A 28 4.53 -4.03 -2.84
CA ILE A 28 3.49 -3.06 -2.47
C ILE A 28 3.82 -1.61 -2.76
N GLN A 29 5.08 -1.20 -2.59
CA GLN A 29 5.49 0.17 -2.87
C GLN A 29 5.35 0.50 -4.37
N ARG A 30 5.80 -0.40 -5.24
CA ARG A 30 5.70 -0.25 -6.69
C ARG A 30 4.25 -0.38 -7.17
N ASP A 31 3.48 -1.28 -6.55
CA ASP A 31 2.09 -1.50 -6.90
C ASP A 31 1.23 -0.27 -6.51
N LEU A 32 1.49 0.35 -5.35
CA LEU A 32 0.88 1.61 -4.92
C LEU A 32 1.20 2.76 -5.88
N GLU A 33 2.45 2.90 -6.31
CA GLU A 33 2.85 3.93 -7.27
C GLU A 33 2.13 3.76 -8.62
N ARG A 34 2.01 2.51 -9.11
CA ARG A 34 1.27 2.21 -10.33
C ARG A 34 -0.21 2.52 -10.18
N ALA A 35 -0.83 2.12 -9.07
CA ALA A 35 -2.23 2.37 -8.79
C ALA A 35 -2.54 3.87 -8.66
N LEU A 36 -1.65 4.65 -8.03
CA LEU A 36 -1.72 6.11 -8.00
C LEU A 36 -1.62 6.73 -9.40
N GLY A 37 -0.75 6.19 -10.26
CA GLY A 37 -0.65 6.62 -11.66
C GLY A 37 -1.95 6.40 -12.43
N LEU A 38 -2.58 5.24 -12.26
CA LEU A 38 -3.87 4.91 -12.87
C LEU A 38 -4.98 5.82 -12.35
N LEU A 39 -5.07 6.02 -11.03
CA LEU A 39 -6.07 6.88 -10.39
C LEU A 39 -5.99 8.33 -10.89
N LYS A 40 -4.78 8.89 -10.98
CA LYS A 40 -4.55 10.25 -11.52
C LYS A 40 -4.95 10.40 -12.98
N SER A 41 -4.98 9.30 -13.74
CA SER A 41 -5.38 9.28 -15.14
C SER A 41 -6.90 9.11 -15.35
N MET A 42 -7.68 8.98 -14.28
CA MET A 42 -9.15 8.89 -14.33
C MET A 42 -9.77 10.30 -14.32
N SER A 43 -10.64 10.55 -15.28
CA SER A 43 -11.15 11.91 -15.55
C SER A 43 -12.33 12.30 -14.66
N THR A 44 -13.18 11.35 -14.24
CA THR A 44 -14.39 11.66 -13.46
C THR A 44 -14.26 11.28 -12.00
N GLU A 45 -15.06 11.94 -11.16
CA GLU A 45 -15.09 11.73 -9.72
C GLU A 45 -15.63 10.34 -9.35
N GLU A 46 -16.73 9.92 -9.96
CA GLU A 46 -17.34 8.60 -9.76
C GLU A 46 -16.36 7.44 -10.04
N GLN A 47 -15.47 7.59 -11.01
CA GLN A 47 -14.44 6.60 -11.33
C GLN A 47 -13.37 6.53 -10.24
N ARG A 48 -12.95 7.70 -9.75
CA ARG A 48 -11.97 7.81 -8.66
C ARG A 48 -12.54 7.23 -7.38
N GLU A 49 -13.80 7.50 -7.04
CA GLU A 49 -14.46 6.94 -5.85
C GLU A 49 -14.42 5.41 -5.83
N ARG A 50 -14.77 4.77 -6.95
CA ARG A 50 -14.72 3.30 -7.08
C ARG A 50 -13.30 2.75 -6.92
N ALA A 51 -12.30 3.46 -7.44
CA ALA A 51 -10.89 3.07 -7.31
C ALA A 51 -10.35 3.31 -5.90
N THR A 52 -10.81 4.34 -5.18
CA THR A 52 -10.36 4.70 -3.83
C THR A 52 -10.54 3.56 -2.83
N VAL A 53 -11.62 2.77 -2.94
CA VAL A 53 -11.84 1.60 -2.08
C VAL A 53 -10.67 0.60 -2.13
N TYR A 54 -10.15 0.33 -3.33
CA TYR A 54 -8.99 -0.54 -3.50
C TYR A 54 -7.68 0.13 -3.04
N MET A 55 -7.57 1.46 -3.21
CA MET A 55 -6.42 2.24 -2.74
C MET A 55 -6.30 2.25 -1.22
N GLU A 56 -7.42 2.37 -0.51
CA GLU A 56 -7.46 2.28 0.96
C GLU A 56 -7.00 0.91 1.44
N GLY A 57 -7.47 -0.16 0.80
CA GLY A 57 -7.04 -1.52 1.10
C GLY A 57 -5.54 -1.74 0.88
N LEU A 58 -4.98 -1.24 -0.24
CA LEU A 58 -3.53 -1.27 -0.50
C LEU A 58 -2.74 -0.48 0.56
N ALA A 59 -3.23 0.71 0.96
CA ALA A 59 -2.57 1.51 1.97
C ALA A 59 -2.55 0.81 3.34
N GLU A 60 -3.64 0.12 3.69
CA GLU A 60 -3.73 -0.62 4.95
C GLU A 60 -2.81 -1.83 4.98
N MET A 61 -2.73 -2.60 3.89
CA MET A 61 -1.75 -3.69 3.75
C MET A 61 -0.31 -3.18 3.91
N ASN A 62 0.02 -2.04 3.31
CA ASN A 62 1.35 -1.44 3.40
C ASN A 62 1.69 -1.07 4.86
N LYS A 63 0.76 -0.42 5.56
CA LYS A 63 0.93 -0.08 6.98
C LYS A 63 1.11 -1.32 7.83
N ASP A 64 0.31 -2.37 7.64
CA ASP A 64 0.41 -3.60 8.41
C ASP A 64 1.77 -4.29 8.20
N TRP A 65 2.23 -4.37 6.95
CA TRP A 65 3.51 -4.98 6.62
C TRP A 65 4.72 -4.17 7.11
N LEU A 66 4.63 -2.84 7.11
CA LEU A 66 5.63 -1.97 7.72
C LEU A 66 5.67 -2.13 9.25
N ARG A 67 4.51 -2.18 9.91
CA ARG A 67 4.41 -2.41 11.36
C ARG A 67 4.95 -3.79 11.76
N SER A 68 4.66 -4.80 10.95
CA SER A 68 5.18 -6.17 11.12
C SER A 68 6.70 -6.25 10.90
N ALA A 69 7.27 -5.41 10.03
CA ALA A 69 8.72 -5.29 9.85
C ALA A 69 9.41 -4.71 11.10
N GLY A 70 8.83 -3.67 11.70
CA GLY A 70 9.42 -2.95 12.83
C GLY A 70 9.36 -3.68 14.17
N ARG A 71 8.39 -4.60 14.35
CA ARG A 71 8.14 -5.28 15.64
C ARG A 71 9.26 -6.22 16.08
N LYS A 72 10.19 -6.60 15.20
CA LYS A 72 11.38 -7.41 15.56
C LYS A 72 12.54 -6.61 16.15
N LYS A 73 12.55 -5.27 16.13
CA LYS A 73 13.71 -4.46 16.59
C LYS A 73 13.55 -3.84 17.99
N GLY A 74 12.41 -4.02 18.66
CA GLY A 74 12.09 -3.29 19.90
C GLY A 74 12.03 -4.10 21.21
N LYS A 75 12.27 -5.41 21.20
CA LYS A 75 12.04 -6.28 22.37
C LYS A 75 13.35 -6.74 23.06
N GLY A 76 14.29 -5.81 23.26
CA GLY A 76 15.58 -6.11 23.92
C GLY A 76 16.15 -5.02 24.85
N ALA A 77 15.56 -3.83 24.93
CA ALA A 77 16.21 -2.68 25.59
C ALA A 77 15.52 -2.21 26.90
N ARG A 78 14.86 -3.10 27.66
CA ARG A 78 14.38 -2.80 29.02
C ARG A 78 14.54 -3.97 29.99
N ALA A 79 15.76 -4.48 30.09
CA ALA A 79 16.15 -5.41 31.15
C ALA A 79 17.56 -5.07 31.66
N LYS A 80 17.78 -3.83 32.12
CA LYS A 80 18.92 -3.54 33.00
C LYS A 80 18.67 -2.27 33.80
N GLY A 81 18.55 -2.42 35.11
CA GLY A 81 18.72 -1.31 36.06
C GLY A 81 17.60 -1.12 37.07
N LYS A 82 17.55 -1.97 38.10
CA LYS A 82 17.65 -1.54 39.51
C LYS A 82 17.52 -2.75 40.44
N GLY A 83 18.67 -3.36 40.70
CA GLY A 83 18.88 -4.34 41.76
C GLY A 83 20.30 -4.17 42.24
N GLN A 84 20.58 -3.05 42.91
CA GLN A 84 21.84 -2.88 43.61
C GLN A 84 21.70 -1.86 44.74
N ARG A 85 21.75 -2.42 45.95
CA ARG A 85 22.39 -1.90 47.18
C ARG A 85 21.77 -0.67 47.83
N ALA A 86 21.14 -0.89 48.98
CA ALA A 86 21.58 -0.37 50.28
C ALA A 86 20.90 -1.20 51.39
#